data_AF-A0A926CR90-F1
#
_entry.id   AF-A0A926CR90-F1
#
_cell.length_a   1.000
_cell.length_b   1.000
_cell.length_c   1.000
_cell.angle_alpha   90.00
_cell.angle_beta   90.00
_cell.angle_gamma   90.00
#
_symmetry.space_group_name_H-M   'P 1'
#
loop_
_entity.id
_entity.type
_entity.pdbx_description
1 polymer ?
#
loop_
_entity_poly.entity_id
_entity_poly.type
_entity_poly.pdbx_seq_one_letter_code
_entity_poly.pdbx_strand_id
1 'polypeptide(L)'
;MPVYRIAVYPLHPVSDARYVRAAHHLGLTEIETCTVARLFFLEGDFTPTEAEHLARELLTDPVTEKFKGGVQVLAAGERRIEVTFLPGVTDPVAENLRHAAHLIGIKTLERVATGQSYTVQSNLNGEAMRRLATEVFCNPLIQRFVVDEGITPPFVPYQTADATVEIVNLRGVDDARLLAISAERRLALDINEMRAIRDYYDEIQREPT
;
A
#
# COMPACT_ATOMS: atom_id res chain seq x y z
N MET A 1 0.95 16.86 -10.30
CA MET A 1 -0.15 17.30 -9.42
C MET A 1 0.35 17.38 -8.00
N PRO A 2 -0.20 18.26 -7.14
CA PRO A 2 0.20 18.31 -5.74
C PRO A 2 -0.27 17.05 -5.00
N VAL A 3 0.53 16.64 -4.01
CA VAL A 3 0.18 15.55 -3.08
C VAL A 3 0.09 16.15 -1.68
N TYR A 4 -1.07 16.00 -1.04
CA TYR A 4 -1.31 16.38 0.33
C TYR A 4 -1.16 15.18 1.26
N ARG A 5 -0.23 15.29 2.22
CA ARG A 5 -0.03 14.29 3.27
C ARG A 5 -0.79 14.71 4.51
N ILE A 6 -1.68 13.86 5.01
CA ILE A 6 -2.46 14.08 6.23
C ILE A 6 -2.23 12.93 7.19
N ALA A 7 -1.90 13.26 8.44
CA ALA A 7 -1.78 12.29 9.51
C ALA A 7 -2.89 12.54 10.54
N VAL A 8 -3.66 11.52 10.87
CA VAL A 8 -4.78 11.57 11.82
C VAL A 8 -4.40 10.82 13.09
N TYR A 9 -4.57 11.49 14.23
CA TYR A 9 -4.17 11.05 15.56
C TYR A 9 -5.36 11.08 16.51
N PRO A 10 -5.39 10.22 17.54
CA PRO A 10 -6.25 10.43 18.68
C PRO A 10 -6.00 11.80 19.32
N LEU A 11 -7.06 12.47 19.77
CA LEU A 11 -6.98 13.74 20.48
C LEU A 11 -6.13 13.60 21.75
N HIS A 12 -6.32 12.48 22.45
CA HIS A 12 -5.56 12.02 23.60
C HIS A 12 -4.79 10.75 23.23
N PRO A 13 -3.53 10.86 22.75
CA PRO A 13 -2.73 9.71 22.39
C PRO A 13 -2.45 8.85 23.62
N VAL A 14 -2.77 7.56 23.53
CA VAL A 14 -2.41 6.56 24.53
C VAL A 14 -1.45 5.58 23.88
N SER A 15 -0.44 5.15 24.65
CA SER A 15 0.48 4.11 24.21
C SER A 15 -0.29 2.81 23.92
N ASP A 16 -0.14 2.28 22.73
CA ASP A 16 -0.70 0.99 22.34
C ASP A 16 0.20 -0.14 22.88
N ALA A 17 -0.20 -0.67 24.03
CA ALA A 17 0.52 -1.71 24.74
C ALA A 17 0.72 -3.00 23.93
N ARG A 18 -0.05 -3.22 22.84
CA ARG A 18 0.13 -4.41 21.98
C ARG A 18 1.48 -4.37 21.29
N TYR A 19 1.86 -3.23 20.74
CA TYR A 19 3.13 -3.07 20.02
C TYR A 19 4.33 -3.02 20.96
N VAL A 20 4.19 -2.38 22.12
CA VAL A 20 5.23 -2.40 23.16
C VAL A 20 5.50 -3.84 23.61
N ARG A 21 4.46 -4.61 23.92
CA ARG A 21 4.63 -6.02 24.29
C ARG A 21 5.22 -6.85 23.16
N ALA A 22 4.78 -6.67 21.91
CA ALA A 22 5.33 -7.38 20.77
C ALA A 22 6.83 -7.11 20.61
N ALA A 23 7.26 -5.84 20.69
CA ALA A 23 8.66 -5.47 20.64
C ALA A 23 9.48 -6.10 21.78
N HIS A 24 8.95 -6.10 23.00
CA HIS A 24 9.62 -6.71 24.15
C HIS A 24 9.80 -8.23 23.98
N HIS A 25 8.83 -8.93 23.38
CA HIS A 25 8.98 -10.35 23.04
C HIS A 25 10.09 -10.62 22.01
N LEU A 26 10.43 -9.63 21.19
CA LEU A 26 11.55 -9.69 20.24
C LEU A 26 12.91 -9.33 20.88
N GLY A 27 12.93 -9.04 22.18
CA GLY A 27 14.11 -8.58 22.91
C GLY A 27 14.38 -7.07 22.79
N LEU A 28 13.45 -6.30 22.20
CA LEU A 28 13.57 -4.85 22.03
C LEU A 28 12.91 -4.14 23.23
N THR A 29 13.50 -4.28 24.41
CA THR A 29 12.92 -3.80 25.69
C THR A 29 13.03 -2.29 25.90
N GLU A 30 13.77 -1.59 25.06
CA GLU A 30 14.01 -0.13 25.12
C GLU A 30 12.85 0.71 24.57
N ILE A 31 11.73 0.08 24.19
CA ILE A 31 10.53 0.77 23.76
C ILE A 31 9.64 1.03 24.96
N GLU A 32 9.43 2.31 25.28
CA GLU A 32 8.60 2.73 26.41
C GLU A 32 7.14 2.92 25.99
N THR A 33 6.93 3.58 24.85
CA THR A 33 5.60 3.87 24.32
C THR A 33 5.54 3.67 22.82
N CYS A 34 4.34 3.39 22.31
CA CYS A 34 4.06 3.35 20.88
C CYS A 34 2.72 4.03 20.62
N THR A 35 2.71 5.11 19.85
CA THR A 35 1.49 5.76 19.39
C THR A 35 1.30 5.51 17.90
N VAL A 36 0.03 5.46 17.47
CA VAL A 36 -0.34 5.14 16.09
C VAL A 36 -1.11 6.31 15.50
N ALA A 37 -0.80 6.64 14.26
CA ALA A 37 -1.55 7.57 13.44
C ALA A 37 -1.90 6.95 12.10
N ARG A 38 -3.07 7.30 11.57
CA ARG A 38 -3.45 6.96 10.19
C ARG A 38 -2.82 7.97 9.25
N LEU A 39 -2.21 7.49 8.17
CA LEU A 39 -1.64 8.33 7.10
C LEU A 39 -2.52 8.28 5.86
N PHE A 40 -2.73 9.44 5.26
CA PHE A 40 -3.44 9.61 4.00
C PHE A 40 -2.59 10.46 3.06
N PHE A 41 -2.49 10.02 1.81
CA PHE A 41 -1.88 10.77 0.72
C PHE A 41 -2.96 11.04 -0.31
N LEU A 42 -3.22 12.31 -0.56
CA LEU A 42 -4.27 12.77 -1.47
C LEU A 42 -3.61 13.51 -2.64
N GLU A 43 -3.65 12.94 -3.83
CA GLU A 43 -3.16 13.60 -5.04
C GLU A 43 -4.32 14.05 -5.92
N GLY A 44 -4.26 15.29 -6.39
CA GLY A 44 -5.23 15.82 -7.32
C GLY A 44 -5.10 17.33 -7.51
N ASP A 45 -5.94 17.88 -8.36
CA ASP A 45 -5.97 19.31 -8.66
C ASP A 45 -6.98 20.04 -7.75
N PHE A 46 -6.66 20.11 -6.46
CA PHE A 46 -7.44 20.82 -5.45
C PHE A 46 -6.52 21.60 -4.52
N THR A 47 -7.11 22.58 -3.85
CA THR A 47 -6.41 23.53 -2.98
C THR A 47 -6.06 22.91 -1.62
N PRO A 48 -5.10 23.49 -0.88
CA PRO A 48 -4.85 23.10 0.51
C PRO A 48 -6.09 23.20 1.40
N THR A 49 -6.94 24.20 1.17
CA THR A 49 -8.21 24.39 1.90
C THR A 49 -9.18 23.24 1.66
N GLU A 50 -9.28 22.74 0.43
CA GLU A 50 -10.08 21.55 0.10
C GLU A 50 -9.49 20.28 0.71
N ALA A 51 -8.15 20.16 0.77
CA ALA A 51 -7.49 19.07 1.48
C ALA A 51 -7.82 19.06 2.99
N GLU A 52 -7.83 20.23 3.62
CA GLU A 52 -8.24 20.39 5.03
C GLU A 52 -9.72 20.09 5.24
N HIS A 53 -10.58 20.48 4.29
CA HIS A 53 -11.99 20.13 4.32
C HIS A 53 -12.20 18.61 4.24
N LEU A 54 -11.53 17.92 3.32
CA LEU A 54 -11.53 16.45 3.25
C LEU A 54 -11.07 15.82 4.56
N ALA A 55 -9.99 16.34 5.14
CA ALA A 55 -9.46 15.83 6.40
C ALA A 55 -10.48 15.93 7.54
N ARG A 56 -11.22 17.04 7.61
CA ARG A 56 -12.20 17.32 8.65
C ARG A 56 -13.48 16.51 8.48
N GLU A 57 -14.00 16.42 7.26
CA GLU A 57 -15.30 15.77 7.00
C GLU A 57 -15.20 14.25 6.87
N LEU A 58 -14.11 13.73 6.27
CA LEU A 58 -14.02 12.32 5.89
C LEU A 58 -12.96 11.53 6.67
N LEU A 59 -11.91 12.18 7.17
CA LEU A 59 -10.77 11.48 7.75
C LEU A 59 -10.76 11.46 9.28
N THR A 60 -11.35 12.47 9.91
CA THR A 60 -11.17 12.74 11.33
C THR A 60 -12.51 12.73 12.04
N ASP A 61 -12.63 11.97 13.13
CA ASP A 61 -13.71 12.18 14.08
C ASP A 61 -13.42 13.44 14.93
N PRO A 62 -14.26 14.50 14.86
CA PRO A 62 -13.99 15.76 15.55
C PRO A 62 -14.03 15.68 17.08
N VAL A 63 -14.58 14.60 17.65
CA VAL A 63 -14.67 14.40 19.10
C VAL A 63 -13.44 13.67 19.61
N THR A 64 -12.96 12.67 18.87
CA THR A 64 -11.94 11.73 19.37
C THR A 64 -10.58 11.90 18.71
N GLU A 65 -10.49 12.61 17.58
CA GLU A 65 -9.30 12.69 16.74
C GLU A 65 -8.95 14.12 16.33
N LYS A 66 -7.72 14.27 15.83
CA LYS A 66 -7.19 15.49 15.21
C LYS A 66 -6.30 15.11 14.05
N PHE A 67 -6.16 16.00 13.08
CA PHE A 67 -5.27 15.79 11.94
C PHE A 67 -4.17 16.86 11.85
N LYS A 68 -3.07 16.51 11.19
CA LYS A 68 -2.00 17.44 10.80
C LYS A 68 -1.53 17.18 9.39
N GLY A 69 -1.27 18.25 8.64
CA GLY A 69 -0.66 18.19 7.32
C GLY A 69 0.87 18.01 7.37
N GLY A 70 1.42 17.42 6.32
CA GLY A 70 2.88 17.30 6.13
C GLY A 70 3.56 16.30 7.07
N VAL A 71 4.88 16.19 6.95
CA VAL A 71 5.71 15.32 7.80
C VAL A 71 5.90 15.99 9.16
N GLN A 72 5.59 15.25 10.24
CA GLN A 72 5.72 15.79 11.59
C GLN A 72 7.18 15.74 12.06
N VAL A 73 7.61 16.78 12.77
CA VAL A 73 8.89 16.80 13.47
C VAL A 73 8.78 15.92 14.71
N LEU A 74 9.76 15.04 14.89
CA LEU A 74 9.84 14.15 16.05
C LEU A 74 10.39 14.90 17.26
N ALA A 75 9.81 14.66 18.42
CA ALA A 75 10.38 15.15 19.67
C ALA A 75 11.68 14.41 20.02
N ALA A 76 12.46 14.95 20.95
CA ALA A 76 13.65 14.26 21.44
C ALA A 76 13.28 12.88 22.02
N GLY A 77 14.00 11.83 21.61
CA GLY A 77 13.73 10.45 22.01
C GLY A 77 12.64 9.74 21.19
N GLU A 78 11.90 10.46 20.33
CA GLU A 78 10.95 9.85 19.42
C GLU A 78 11.63 9.29 18.19
N ARG A 79 11.22 8.08 17.84
CA ARG A 79 11.58 7.40 16.59
C ARG A 79 10.31 7.07 15.84
N ARG A 80 10.38 7.02 14.51
CA ARG A 80 9.19 6.82 13.67
C ARG A 80 9.38 5.68 12.69
N ILE A 81 8.32 4.90 12.52
CA ILE A 81 8.19 3.93 11.42
C ILE A 81 6.91 4.27 10.69
N GLU A 82 7.01 4.58 9.39
CA GLU A 82 5.84 4.79 8.54
C GLU A 82 5.71 3.64 7.56
N VAL A 83 4.50 3.14 7.39
CA VAL A 83 4.17 1.95 6.59
C VAL A 83 3.07 2.31 5.59
N THR A 84 3.22 1.87 4.34
CA THR A 84 2.19 1.97 3.29
C THR A 84 2.11 0.66 2.54
N PHE A 85 1.01 0.42 1.83
CA PHE A 85 0.95 -0.68 0.87
C PHE A 85 2.04 -0.54 -0.22
N LEU A 86 2.50 -1.66 -0.75
CA LEU A 86 3.34 -1.69 -1.95
C LEU A 86 2.54 -1.14 -3.14
N PRO A 87 3.20 -0.48 -4.11
CA PRO A 87 2.51 -0.06 -5.33
C PRO A 87 1.86 -1.25 -6.05
N GLY A 88 0.62 -1.06 -6.51
CA GLY A 88 -0.17 -2.11 -7.16
C GLY A 88 -0.96 -3.00 -6.19
N VAL A 89 -0.73 -2.90 -4.88
CA VAL A 89 -1.60 -3.55 -3.88
C VAL A 89 -2.88 -2.73 -3.73
N THR A 90 -4.02 -3.41 -3.76
CA THR A 90 -5.32 -2.79 -3.58
C THR A 90 -5.46 -2.17 -2.20
N ASP A 91 -5.89 -0.92 -2.16
CA ASP A 91 -6.20 -0.17 -0.93
C ASP A 91 -7.70 0.21 -0.93
N PRO A 92 -8.58 -0.61 -0.32
CA PRO A 92 -10.01 -0.34 -0.31
C PRO A 92 -10.39 0.94 0.45
N VAL A 93 -9.60 1.33 1.45
CA VAL A 93 -9.85 2.56 2.21
C VAL A 93 -9.58 3.77 1.34
N ALA A 94 -8.50 3.73 0.56
CA ALA A 94 -8.18 4.77 -0.41
C ALA A 94 -9.29 4.93 -1.46
N GLU A 95 -9.77 3.82 -2.02
CA GLU A 95 -10.81 3.88 -3.06
C GLU A 95 -12.14 4.40 -2.53
N ASN A 96 -12.55 3.95 -1.34
CA ASN A 96 -13.74 4.46 -0.67
C ASN A 96 -13.62 5.94 -0.33
N LEU A 97 -12.46 6.40 0.14
CA LEU A 97 -12.22 7.82 0.40
C LEU A 97 -12.35 8.64 -0.87
N ARG A 98 -11.74 8.17 -1.96
CA ARG A 98 -11.83 8.82 -3.27
C ARG A 98 -13.29 8.95 -3.68
N HIS A 99 -14.07 7.88 -3.59
CA HIS A 99 -15.50 7.92 -3.90
C HIS A 99 -16.27 8.91 -3.02
N ALA A 100 -16.05 8.90 -1.70
CA ALA A 100 -16.70 9.82 -0.78
C ALA A 100 -16.35 11.29 -1.07
N ALA A 101 -15.09 11.59 -1.41
CA ALA A 101 -14.65 12.93 -1.79
C ALA A 101 -15.41 13.46 -3.01
N HIS A 102 -15.61 12.62 -4.03
CA HIS A 102 -16.37 13.00 -5.23
C HIS A 102 -17.84 13.28 -4.91
N LEU A 103 -18.43 12.53 -3.98
CA LEU A 103 -19.82 12.74 -3.55
C LEU A 103 -20.03 14.07 -2.84
N ILE A 104 -19.03 14.54 -2.08
CA ILE A 104 -19.08 15.86 -1.43
C ILE A 104 -18.58 17.01 -2.34
N GLY A 105 -18.30 16.73 -3.61
CA GLY A 105 -18.02 17.74 -4.63
C GLY A 105 -16.55 17.92 -5.03
N ILE A 106 -15.61 17.26 -4.36
CA ILE A 106 -14.18 17.37 -4.67
C ILE A 106 -13.82 16.30 -5.71
N LYS A 107 -14.17 16.58 -6.97
CA LYS A 107 -14.00 15.66 -8.10
C LYS A 107 -12.59 15.62 -8.69
N THR A 108 -11.73 16.53 -8.25
CA THR A 108 -10.35 16.63 -8.73
C THR A 108 -9.38 15.80 -7.89
N LEU A 109 -9.86 15.07 -6.87
CA LEU A 109 -9.08 14.07 -6.13
C LEU A 109 -8.89 12.82 -7.00
N GLU A 110 -7.70 12.65 -7.58
CA GLU A 110 -7.43 11.58 -8.54
C GLU A 110 -6.95 10.30 -7.88
N ARG A 111 -6.00 10.41 -6.93
CA ARG A 111 -5.40 9.25 -6.28
C ARG A 111 -5.34 9.42 -4.78
N VAL A 112 -5.61 8.32 -4.09
CA VAL A 112 -5.51 8.21 -2.64
C VAL A 112 -4.60 7.02 -2.32
N ALA A 113 -3.79 7.15 -1.29
CA ALA A 113 -3.14 6.02 -0.65
C ALA A 113 -3.20 6.16 0.86
N THR A 114 -3.30 5.03 1.56
CA THR A 114 -3.30 5.00 3.02
C THR A 114 -2.05 4.35 3.59
N GLY A 115 -1.81 4.62 4.87
CA GLY A 115 -0.71 4.05 5.61
C GLY A 115 -0.88 4.23 7.12
N GLN A 116 0.14 3.85 7.86
CA GLN A 116 0.21 4.01 9.31
C GLN A 116 1.55 4.62 9.69
N SER A 117 1.54 5.51 10.70
CA SER A 117 2.74 6.03 11.34
C SER A 117 2.77 5.54 12.77
N TYR A 118 3.85 4.87 13.14
CA TYR A 118 4.15 4.42 14.49
C TYR A 118 5.23 5.33 15.05
N THR A 119 4.92 6.03 16.14
CA THR A 119 5.90 6.84 16.87
C THR A 119 6.19 6.17 18.19
N VAL A 120 7.47 5.85 18.43
CA VAL A 120 7.92 5.16 19.64
C VAL A 120 8.90 6.04 20.42
N GLN A 121 8.80 6.01 21.75
CA GLN A 121 9.84 6.55 22.63
C GLN A 121 10.88 5.47 22.87
N SER A 122 12.10 5.70 22.37
CA SER A 122 13.14 4.67 22.37
C SER A 122 14.55 5.18 22.05
N ASN A 123 15.56 4.50 22.61
CA ASN A 123 16.97 4.67 22.27
C ASN A 123 17.50 3.61 21.28
N LEU A 124 16.61 2.81 20.68
CA LEU A 124 17.00 1.75 19.74
C LEU A 124 17.82 2.32 18.57
N ASN A 125 18.88 1.61 18.18
CA ASN A 125 19.66 1.98 17.00
C ASN A 125 18.86 1.73 15.69
N GLY A 126 19.39 2.21 14.56
CA GLY A 126 18.69 2.08 13.27
C GLY A 126 18.46 0.63 12.81
N GLU A 127 19.32 -0.31 13.20
CA GLU A 127 19.16 -1.73 12.87
C GLU A 127 17.99 -2.34 13.65
N ALA A 128 17.92 -2.07 14.95
CA ALA A 128 16.85 -2.55 15.80
C ALA A 128 15.50 -1.91 15.42
N MET A 129 15.49 -0.64 14.99
CA MET A 129 14.29 0.00 14.44
C MET A 129 13.81 -0.66 13.14
N ARG A 130 14.72 -1.05 12.23
CA ARG A 130 14.36 -1.81 11.02
C ARG A 130 13.84 -3.20 11.34
N ARG A 131 14.43 -3.85 12.33
CA ARG A 131 13.97 -5.16 12.83
C ARG A 131 12.55 -5.05 13.40
N LEU A 132 12.31 -4.05 14.24
CA LEU A 132 10.99 -3.73 14.76
C LEU A 132 9.96 -3.48 13.63
N ALA A 133 10.34 -2.69 12.62
CA ALA A 133 9.46 -2.44 11.47
C ALA A 133 9.09 -3.74 10.74
N THR A 134 10.07 -4.60 10.48
CA THR A 134 9.89 -5.83 9.70
C THR A 134 9.15 -6.92 10.46
N GLU A 135 9.39 -7.06 11.76
CA GLU A 135 8.84 -8.16 12.57
C GLU A 135 7.50 -7.79 13.25
N VAL A 136 7.19 -6.49 13.42
CA VAL A 136 5.99 -6.04 14.17
C VAL A 136 5.03 -5.19 13.34
N PHE A 137 5.54 -4.23 12.56
CA PHE A 137 4.69 -3.17 11.99
C PHE A 137 4.36 -3.32 10.51
N CYS A 138 5.13 -4.12 9.77
CA CYS A 138 5.02 -4.20 8.32
C CYS A 138 4.88 -5.66 7.88
N ASN A 139 3.88 -5.94 7.05
CA ASN A 139 3.82 -7.19 6.29
C ASN A 139 4.58 -7.02 4.96
N PRO A 140 5.80 -7.56 4.81
CA PRO A 140 6.64 -7.29 3.64
C PRO A 140 6.07 -7.84 2.32
N LEU A 141 5.07 -8.73 2.36
CA LEU A 141 4.42 -9.24 1.16
C LEU A 141 3.54 -8.18 0.47
N ILE A 142 3.00 -7.24 1.24
CA ILE A 142 2.00 -6.28 0.76
C ILE A 142 2.28 -4.84 1.17
N GLN A 143 3.25 -4.60 2.05
CA GLN A 143 3.59 -3.29 2.60
C GLN A 143 5.09 -3.01 2.51
N ARG A 144 5.42 -1.72 2.55
CA ARG A 144 6.78 -1.20 2.70
C ARG A 144 6.82 -0.19 3.83
N PHE A 145 8.02 0.02 4.37
CA PHE A 145 8.23 0.96 5.46
C PHE A 145 9.44 1.88 5.23
N VAL A 146 9.48 2.97 5.99
CA VAL A 146 10.68 3.80 6.20
C VAL A 146 10.87 4.04 7.69
N VAL A 147 12.11 4.35 8.10
CA VAL A 147 12.48 4.60 9.50
C VAL A 147 12.98 6.03 9.63
N ASP A 148 12.45 6.77 10.59
CA ASP A 148 12.78 8.17 10.93
C ASP A 148 12.63 9.20 9.78
N GLU A 149 12.02 8.78 8.68
CA GLU A 149 11.74 9.58 7.49
C GLU A 149 10.23 9.70 7.27
N GLY A 150 9.82 10.61 6.38
CA GLY A 150 8.43 10.69 5.93
C GLY A 150 8.24 9.80 4.72
N ILE A 151 7.37 8.79 4.80
CA ILE A 151 7.15 7.90 3.66
C ILE A 151 6.48 8.67 2.53
N THR A 152 6.98 8.45 1.31
CA THR A 152 6.33 8.94 0.09
C THR A 152 5.07 8.13 -0.19
N PRO A 153 4.09 8.63 -0.96
CA PRO A 153 2.97 7.80 -1.39
C PRO A 153 3.43 6.67 -2.35
N PRO A 154 2.81 5.48 -2.33
CA PRO A 154 3.11 4.39 -3.26
C PRO A 154 2.47 4.60 -4.65
N PHE A 155 2.42 5.85 -5.13
CA PHE A 155 1.88 6.20 -6.42
C PHE A 155 2.86 5.83 -7.54
N VAL A 156 2.49 4.85 -8.37
CA VAL A 156 3.21 4.59 -9.62
C VAL A 156 2.83 5.61 -10.68
N PRO A 157 3.74 6.03 -11.55
CA PRO A 157 3.39 6.83 -12.71
C PRO A 157 2.25 6.17 -13.47
N TYR A 158 1.25 6.94 -13.88
CA TYR A 158 0.22 6.43 -14.78
C TYR A 158 0.92 5.93 -16.05
N GLN A 159 0.87 4.63 -16.28
CA GLN A 159 1.21 4.06 -17.57
C GLN A 159 -0.08 4.06 -18.38
N THR A 160 -0.05 4.67 -19.57
CA THR A 160 -1.12 4.51 -20.54
C THR A 160 -1.37 3.03 -20.72
N ALA A 161 -2.62 2.60 -20.58
CA ALA A 161 -2.99 1.21 -20.76
C ALA A 161 -2.44 0.72 -22.10
N ASP A 162 -1.49 -0.20 -22.03
CA ASP A 162 -0.98 -0.88 -23.22
C ASP A 162 -2.02 -1.93 -23.60
N ALA A 163 -2.82 -1.63 -24.62
CA ALA A 163 -3.81 -2.55 -25.14
C ALA A 163 -3.18 -3.67 -25.99
N THR A 164 -1.84 -3.78 -26.01
CA THR A 164 -1.15 -4.87 -26.69
C THR A 164 -1.52 -6.20 -26.05
N VAL A 165 -2.32 -6.96 -26.78
CA VAL A 165 -2.65 -8.34 -26.44
C VAL A 165 -1.60 -9.23 -27.09
N GLU A 166 -0.90 -10.01 -26.28
CA GLU A 166 0.07 -10.97 -26.77
C GLU A 166 -0.66 -12.17 -27.41
N ILE A 167 -0.25 -12.57 -28.61
CA ILE A 167 -0.77 -13.78 -29.25
C ILE A 167 0.15 -14.94 -28.91
N VAL A 168 -0.41 -16.02 -28.34
CA VAL A 168 0.36 -17.22 -27.98
C VAL A 168 0.17 -18.28 -29.06
N ASN A 169 1.22 -18.57 -29.82
CA ASN A 169 1.16 -19.60 -30.88
C ASN A 169 1.05 -21.00 -30.25
N LEU A 170 -0.16 -21.54 -30.19
CA LEU A 170 -0.45 -22.89 -29.70
C LEU A 170 -0.79 -23.87 -30.83
N ARG A 171 -1.33 -23.38 -31.94
CA ARG A 171 -1.82 -24.24 -33.02
C ARG A 171 -0.72 -25.06 -33.67
N GLY A 172 -0.98 -26.34 -33.86
CA GLY A 172 -0.04 -27.26 -34.52
C GLY A 172 1.32 -27.46 -33.82
N VAL A 173 1.50 -26.97 -32.58
CA VAL A 173 2.73 -27.21 -31.82
C VAL A 173 2.73 -28.58 -31.15
N ASP A 174 3.92 -29.14 -30.97
CA ASP A 174 4.11 -30.45 -30.35
C ASP A 174 4.02 -30.41 -28.82
N ASP A 175 3.96 -31.58 -28.21
CA ASP A 175 3.83 -31.72 -26.75
C ASP A 175 5.02 -31.09 -25.99
N ALA A 176 6.22 -31.14 -26.57
CA ALA A 176 7.40 -30.54 -25.98
C ALA A 176 7.27 -29.02 -25.90
N ARG A 177 6.78 -28.38 -26.98
CA ARG A 177 6.53 -26.94 -26.99
C ARG A 177 5.34 -26.56 -26.13
N LEU A 178 4.29 -27.38 -26.07
CA LEU A 178 3.16 -27.15 -25.17
C LEU A 178 3.60 -27.10 -23.69
N LEU A 179 4.41 -28.06 -23.24
CA LEU A 179 4.95 -28.05 -21.88
C LEU A 179 5.89 -26.86 -21.64
N ALA A 180 6.71 -26.49 -22.63
CA ALA A 180 7.56 -25.30 -22.55
C ALA A 180 6.73 -24.03 -22.37
N ILE A 181 5.63 -23.87 -23.10
CA ILE A 181 4.72 -22.72 -22.97
C ILE A 181 4.08 -22.69 -21.58
N SER A 182 3.62 -23.83 -21.07
CA SER A 182 3.08 -23.94 -19.70
C SER A 182 4.09 -23.51 -18.65
N ALA A 183 5.36 -23.91 -18.80
CA ALA A 183 6.45 -23.55 -17.88
C ALA A 183 6.88 -22.08 -17.99
N GLU A 184 7.15 -21.59 -19.21
CA GLU A 184 7.55 -20.21 -19.51
C GLU A 184 6.54 -19.20 -18.95
N ARG A 185 5.24 -19.52 -19.07
CA ARG A 185 4.13 -18.65 -18.63
C ARG A 185 3.57 -19.01 -17.26
N ARG A 186 4.12 -20.02 -16.58
CA ARG A 186 3.66 -20.52 -15.27
C ARG A 186 2.15 -20.82 -15.25
N LEU A 187 1.65 -21.46 -16.31
CA LEU A 187 0.22 -21.82 -16.43
C LEU A 187 -0.19 -22.94 -15.48
N ALA A 188 0.78 -23.72 -14.98
CA ALA A 188 0.56 -24.89 -14.14
C ALA A 188 -0.36 -25.96 -14.77
N LEU A 189 -0.36 -26.04 -16.11
CA LEU A 189 -1.15 -26.99 -16.89
C LEU A 189 -0.32 -28.23 -17.24
N ASP A 190 -0.94 -29.40 -17.15
CA ASP A 190 -0.36 -30.65 -17.61
C ASP A 190 -0.49 -30.83 -19.14
N ILE A 191 0.08 -31.92 -19.67
CA ILE A 191 0.08 -32.16 -21.11
C ILE A 191 -1.32 -32.41 -21.70
N ASN A 192 -2.24 -33.00 -20.93
CA ASN A 192 -3.59 -33.29 -21.41
C ASN A 192 -4.41 -31.99 -21.47
N GLU A 193 -4.27 -31.13 -20.48
CA GLU A 193 -4.89 -29.81 -20.45
C GLU A 193 -4.35 -28.92 -21.58
N MET A 194 -3.03 -28.91 -21.79
CA MET A 194 -2.42 -28.15 -22.88
C MET A 194 -2.85 -28.63 -24.27
N ARG A 195 -3.00 -29.95 -24.47
CA ARG A 195 -3.54 -30.51 -25.71
C ARG A 195 -5.00 -30.11 -25.92
N ALA A 196 -5.84 -30.19 -24.88
CA ALA A 196 -7.24 -29.79 -24.97
C ALA A 196 -7.37 -28.31 -25.38
N ILE A 197 -6.52 -27.44 -24.84
CA ILE A 197 -6.48 -26.02 -25.22
C ILE A 197 -6.03 -25.87 -26.69
N ARG A 198 -4.93 -26.51 -27.10
CA ARG A 198 -4.48 -26.48 -28.50
C ARG A 198 -5.58 -26.93 -29.45
N ASP A 199 -6.17 -28.08 -29.18
CA ASP A 199 -7.15 -28.71 -30.07
C ASP A 199 -8.40 -27.82 -30.22
N TYR A 200 -8.83 -27.15 -29.15
CA TYR A 200 -9.88 -26.12 -29.21
C TYR A 200 -9.50 -24.94 -30.11
N TYR A 201 -8.28 -24.39 -29.95
CA TYR A 201 -7.81 -23.25 -30.74
C TYR A 201 -7.53 -23.61 -32.21
N ASP A 202 -7.15 -24.86 -32.48
CA ASP A 202 -7.08 -25.43 -33.82
C ASP A 202 -8.48 -25.57 -34.44
N GLU A 203 -9.49 -26.04 -33.70
CA GLU A 203 -10.88 -26.15 -34.19
C GLU A 203 -11.44 -24.79 -34.62
N ILE A 204 -11.28 -23.75 -33.78
CA ILE A 204 -11.78 -22.41 -34.07
C ILE A 204 -10.85 -21.60 -35.00
N GLN A 205 -9.75 -22.21 -35.48
CA GLN A 205 -8.80 -21.62 -36.41
C GLN A 205 -8.23 -20.26 -35.94
N ARG A 206 -7.95 -20.14 -34.64
CA ARG A 206 -7.50 -18.89 -34.01
C ARG A 206 -6.42 -19.19 -32.98
N GLU A 207 -5.45 -18.30 -32.82
CA GLU A 207 -4.52 -18.37 -31.69
C GLU A 207 -5.12 -17.77 -30.41
N PRO A 208 -4.79 -18.30 -29.22
CA PRO A 208 -5.11 -17.66 -27.95
C PRO A 208 -4.39 -16.32 -27.77
N THR A 209 -4.98 -15.55 -26.87
CA THR A 209 -4.56 -14.23 -26.41
C THR A 209 -4.39 -14.25 -24.90
#